data_AF-A0A382LS41-F1
#
_entry.id   AF-A0A382LS41-F1
#
_cell.length_a   1.000
_cell.length_b   1.000
_cell.length_c   1.000
_cell.angle_alpha   90.00
_cell.angle_beta   90.00
_cell.angle_gamma   90.00
#
_symmetry.space_group_name_H-M   'P 1'
#
loop_
_entity.id
_entity.type
_entity.pdbx_description
1 polymer ?
#
loop_
_entity_poly.entity_id
_entity_poly.type
_entity_poly.pdbx_seq_one_letter_code
_entity_poly.pdbx_strand_id
1 'polypeptide(L)'
;MIKHNEVDRSFDCNPNLTDSQVLEFCHNGFLVLEGVVDNETNQLTCAYLNGEVPSNPSFVPEGFTNEDLDRIRNSHEPSTLLLEGWFIENVLLNSQLAGALRSLLGKNVGLPVLVSKHTTECPSPAQGWHHDADHIFGPELNFLEVFYYPQDTPEEMGPTEVVPGSHVTRTHREMEDKGVSAAGPAGTLSIHSQSILHRKGESTATGTRHMLKYDYWRTVSPQRDWIVEPAFDFQKAHYGHHGIARYIAHMFYWLCGKGEE
;
A
#
# COMPACT_ATOMS: atom_id res chain seq x y z
N MET A 1 2.27 -14.32 15.35
CA MET A 1 3.24 -13.34 15.86
C MET A 1 4.16 -13.00 14.69
N ILE A 2 4.35 -11.70 14.44
CA ILE A 2 5.24 -11.21 13.37
C ILE A 2 6.68 -11.34 13.85
N LYS A 3 7.56 -11.82 12.98
CA LYS A 3 9.00 -11.91 13.22
C LYS A 3 9.68 -10.83 12.39
N HIS A 4 10.09 -9.75 13.04
CA HIS A 4 10.85 -8.67 12.42
C HIS A 4 12.34 -8.99 12.46
N ASN A 5 13.02 -8.86 11.31
CA ASN A 5 14.46 -8.94 11.17
C ASN A 5 15.00 -7.55 10.85
N GLU A 6 15.62 -6.92 11.85
CA GLU A 6 16.15 -5.56 11.76
C GLU A 6 17.36 -5.45 10.83
N VAL A 7 18.13 -6.54 10.66
CA VAL A 7 19.35 -6.56 9.83
C VAL A 7 18.98 -6.54 8.35
N ASP A 8 18.08 -7.42 7.95
CA ASP A 8 17.64 -7.52 6.55
C ASP A 8 16.48 -6.54 6.25
N ARG A 9 16.04 -5.77 7.25
CA ARG A 9 14.83 -4.93 7.23
C ARG A 9 13.65 -5.64 6.58
N SER A 10 13.33 -6.83 7.09
CA SER A 10 12.26 -7.67 6.57
C SER A 10 11.42 -8.28 7.69
N PHE A 11 10.26 -8.81 7.36
CA PHE A 11 9.44 -9.54 8.32
C PHE A 11 8.84 -10.82 7.73
N ASP A 12 8.49 -11.75 8.62
CA ASP A 12 7.70 -12.94 8.27
C ASP A 12 6.56 -13.16 9.28
N CYS A 13 5.45 -13.70 8.81
CA CYS A 13 4.29 -14.04 9.62
C CYS A 13 3.42 -15.10 8.92
N ASN A 14 2.26 -15.43 9.48
CA ASN A 14 1.30 -16.28 8.78
C ASN A 14 0.54 -15.44 7.77
N PRO A 15 0.29 -15.96 6.55
CA PRO A 15 -0.59 -15.30 5.58
C PRO A 15 -2.02 -15.23 6.09
N ASN A 16 -2.79 -14.25 5.61
CA ASN A 16 -4.21 -14.09 5.98
C ASN A 16 -5.19 -14.03 4.79
N LEU A 17 -4.70 -13.99 3.55
CA LEU A 17 -5.55 -14.10 2.36
C LEU A 17 -5.77 -15.56 1.95
N THR A 18 -6.92 -15.85 1.35
CA THR A 18 -7.23 -17.12 0.68
C THR A 18 -6.92 -17.10 -0.82
N ASP A 19 -7.05 -18.24 -1.51
CA ASP A 19 -6.97 -18.27 -2.98
C ASP A 19 -7.95 -17.29 -3.64
N SER A 20 -9.19 -17.28 -3.18
CA SER A 20 -10.23 -16.39 -3.71
C SER A 20 -9.87 -14.92 -3.51
N GLN A 21 -9.32 -14.55 -2.35
CA GLN A 21 -8.90 -13.17 -2.07
C GLN A 21 -7.65 -12.76 -2.84
N VAL A 22 -6.70 -13.68 -3.05
CA VAL A 22 -5.54 -13.42 -3.91
C VAL A 22 -5.97 -13.26 -5.37
N LEU A 23 -6.89 -14.09 -5.85
CA LEU A 23 -7.46 -13.93 -7.20
C LEU A 23 -8.24 -12.61 -7.32
N GLU A 24 -8.99 -12.22 -6.29
CA GLU A 24 -9.67 -10.92 -6.25
C GLU A 24 -8.69 -9.76 -6.31
N PHE A 25 -7.56 -9.83 -5.61
CA PHE A 25 -6.48 -8.86 -5.76
C PHE A 25 -5.95 -8.85 -7.20
N CYS A 26 -5.74 -10.00 -7.84
CA CYS A 26 -5.35 -10.04 -9.26
C CYS A 26 -6.39 -9.38 -10.18
N HIS A 27 -7.69 -9.44 -9.87
CA HIS A 27 -8.72 -8.74 -10.63
C HIS A 27 -8.68 -7.23 -10.42
N ASN A 28 -8.64 -6.81 -9.17
CA ASN A 28 -8.86 -5.42 -8.80
C ASN A 28 -7.56 -4.60 -8.87
N GLY A 29 -6.42 -5.21 -8.56
CA GLY A 29 -5.14 -4.56 -8.39
C GLY A 29 -4.98 -3.83 -7.07
N PHE A 30 -5.95 -3.95 -6.16
CA PHE A 30 -5.90 -3.34 -4.84
C PHE A 30 -6.77 -4.08 -3.82
N LEU A 31 -6.52 -3.82 -2.54
CA LEU A 31 -7.41 -4.14 -1.42
C LEU A 31 -7.33 -3.05 -0.35
N VAL A 32 -8.37 -2.94 0.48
CA VAL A 32 -8.48 -1.91 1.54
C VAL A 32 -8.62 -2.60 2.90
N LEU A 33 -7.87 -2.11 3.88
CA LEU A 33 -7.96 -2.47 5.28
C LEU A 33 -8.46 -1.23 6.06
N GLU A 34 -9.75 -1.17 6.32
CA GLU A 34 -10.38 0.01 6.94
C GLU A 34 -10.06 0.12 8.44
N GLY A 35 -9.57 1.28 8.87
CA GLY A 35 -9.42 1.63 10.29
C GLY A 35 -8.59 0.64 11.13
N VAL A 36 -7.59 -0.01 10.53
CA VAL A 36 -6.84 -1.09 11.18
C VAL A 36 -5.68 -0.60 12.05
N VAL A 37 -5.24 0.64 11.86
CA VAL A 37 -4.27 1.32 12.74
C VAL A 37 -5.05 2.05 13.85
N ASP A 38 -4.58 1.90 15.10
CA ASP A 38 -5.25 2.45 16.26
C ASP A 38 -5.23 3.98 16.31
N ASN A 39 -6.18 4.56 17.04
CA ASN A 39 -6.37 6.01 17.10
C ASN A 39 -5.18 6.75 17.74
N GLU A 40 -4.45 6.15 18.69
CA GLU A 40 -3.29 6.80 19.30
C GLU A 40 -2.15 6.93 18.29
N THR A 41 -1.86 5.86 17.55
CA THR A 41 -0.88 5.87 16.45
C THR A 41 -1.27 6.83 15.33
N ASN A 42 -2.56 6.89 14.97
CA ASN A 42 -3.10 7.82 13.97
C ASN A 42 -2.86 9.28 14.38
N GLN A 43 -3.24 9.65 15.61
CA GLN A 43 -3.04 11.00 16.15
C GLN A 43 -1.56 11.37 16.23
N LEU A 44 -0.71 10.44 16.66
CA LEU A 44 0.73 10.64 16.72
C LEU A 44 1.33 10.86 15.32
N THR A 45 0.86 10.11 14.32
CA THR A 45 1.27 10.31 12.92
C THR A 45 0.92 11.72 12.44
N CYS A 46 -0.31 12.19 12.68
CA CYS A 46 -0.71 13.54 12.30
C CYS A 46 0.13 14.60 13.01
N ALA A 47 0.30 14.49 14.33
CA ALA A 47 1.14 15.42 15.10
C ALA A 47 2.60 15.44 14.59
N TYR A 48 3.14 14.28 14.20
CA TYR A 48 4.48 14.16 13.63
C TYR A 48 4.58 14.92 12.31
N LEU A 49 3.61 14.72 11.40
CA LEU A 49 3.55 15.37 10.10
C LEU A 49 3.32 16.88 10.18
N ASN A 50 2.60 17.34 11.20
CA ASN A 50 2.35 18.76 11.49
C ASN A 50 3.52 19.48 12.16
N GLY A 51 4.58 18.75 12.52
CA GLY A 51 5.72 19.36 13.19
C GLY A 51 5.59 19.42 14.72
N GLU A 52 4.49 18.92 15.30
CA GLU A 52 4.11 19.10 16.71
C GLU A 52 4.90 18.21 17.68
N VAL A 53 5.31 17.02 17.22
CA VAL A 53 6.18 16.12 17.98
C VAL A 53 7.52 15.92 17.27
N PRO A 54 8.66 15.97 17.97
CA PRO A 54 9.97 15.77 17.35
C PRO A 54 10.13 14.31 16.89
N SER A 55 11.11 14.08 16.00
CA SER A 55 11.57 12.71 15.76
C SER A 55 12.27 12.16 16.99
N ASN A 56 12.02 10.89 17.29
CA ASN A 56 12.64 10.13 18.35
C ASN A 56 13.06 8.74 17.81
N PRO A 57 14.08 8.71 16.93
CA PRO A 57 14.45 7.50 16.22
C PRO A 57 15.00 6.44 17.17
N SER A 58 14.66 5.18 16.95
CA SER A 58 15.13 4.04 17.74
C SER A 58 16.64 3.83 17.62
N PHE A 59 17.22 4.28 16.49
CA PHE A 59 18.66 4.38 16.25
C PHE A 59 18.93 5.48 15.23
N VAL A 60 20.15 6.05 15.26
CA VAL A 60 20.61 7.02 14.26
C VAL A 60 21.52 6.29 13.27
N PRO A 61 21.23 6.29 11.96
CA PRO A 61 22.10 5.69 10.95
C PRO A 61 23.51 6.28 10.97
N GLU A 62 24.53 5.46 10.68
CA GLU A 62 25.91 5.94 10.61
C GLU A 62 26.04 7.08 9.58
N GLY A 63 26.70 8.17 9.99
CA GLY A 63 26.90 9.35 9.15
C GLY A 63 25.74 10.36 9.16
N PHE A 64 24.64 10.09 9.87
CA PHE A 64 23.54 11.05 10.01
C PHE A 64 23.65 11.84 11.31
N THR A 65 23.35 13.14 11.24
CA THR A 65 23.22 14.01 12.42
C THR A 65 21.74 14.20 12.81
N ASN A 66 21.48 14.69 14.02
CA ASN A 66 20.11 15.06 14.42
C ASN A 66 19.52 16.17 13.52
N GLU A 67 20.36 17.06 12.99
CA GLU A 67 19.94 18.09 12.03
C GLU A 67 19.52 17.47 10.68
N ASP A 68 20.22 16.43 10.22
CA ASP A 68 19.81 15.69 9.03
C ASP A 68 18.48 15.00 9.22
N LEU A 69 18.26 14.38 10.39
CA LEU A 69 17.00 13.72 10.70
C LEU A 69 15.83 14.72 10.76
N ASP A 70 16.03 15.89 11.38
CA ASP A 70 15.00 16.92 11.41
C ASP A 70 14.73 17.50 10.00
N ARG A 71 15.79 17.69 9.19
CA ARG A 71 15.64 18.10 7.78
C ARG A 71 14.82 17.09 6.98
N ILE A 72 15.08 15.79 7.13
CA ILE A 72 14.35 14.72 6.44
C ILE A 72 12.89 14.67 6.91
N ARG A 73 12.66 14.72 8.22
CA ARG A 73 11.32 14.78 8.81
C ARG A 73 10.46 15.90 8.21
N ASN A 74 11.05 17.08 8.01
CA ASN A 74 10.33 18.24 7.48
C ASN A 74 10.17 18.22 5.95
N SER A 75 10.81 17.29 5.24
CA SER A 75 10.76 17.19 3.78
C SER A 75 9.43 16.61 3.25
N HIS A 76 9.30 16.49 1.93
CA HIS A 76 8.18 15.75 1.30
C HIS A 76 8.32 14.23 1.46
N GLU A 77 9.49 13.76 1.91
CA GLU A 77 9.80 12.35 2.12
C GLU A 77 10.24 12.15 3.58
N PRO A 78 9.31 12.18 4.56
CA PRO A 78 9.62 12.09 6.00
C PRO A 78 10.03 10.66 6.42
N SER A 79 11.04 10.10 5.76
CA SER A 79 11.49 8.71 5.92
C SER A 79 12.15 8.44 7.27
N THR A 80 12.33 9.47 8.10
CA THR A 80 12.65 9.30 9.52
C THR A 80 11.57 8.53 10.28
N LEU A 81 10.31 8.51 9.79
CA LEU A 81 9.26 7.61 10.28
C LEU A 81 9.69 6.14 10.28
N LEU A 82 10.57 5.74 9.36
CA LEU A 82 11.10 4.37 9.28
C LEU A 82 12.08 4.02 10.41
N LEU A 83 12.43 5.00 11.26
CA LEU A 83 13.27 4.83 12.45
C LEU A 83 12.44 4.91 13.74
N GLU A 84 11.18 5.35 13.66
CA GLU A 84 10.29 5.51 14.80
C GLU A 84 9.70 4.15 15.22
N GLY A 85 10.03 3.67 16.41
CA GLY A 85 9.60 2.34 16.87
C GLY A 85 8.08 2.17 16.85
N TRP A 86 7.33 3.18 17.29
CA TRP A 86 5.87 3.19 17.27
C TRP A 86 5.30 3.09 15.84
N PHE A 87 5.93 3.71 14.85
CA PHE A 87 5.47 3.67 13.47
C PHE A 87 5.79 2.31 12.83
N ILE A 88 6.98 1.77 13.09
CA ILE A 88 7.36 0.44 12.63
C ILE A 88 6.40 -0.60 13.20
N GLU A 89 6.16 -0.59 14.51
CA GLU A 89 5.36 -1.61 15.20
C GLU A 89 3.87 -1.52 14.84
N ASN A 90 3.28 -0.32 14.86
CA ASN A 90 1.83 -0.17 14.79
C ASN A 90 1.31 0.13 13.37
N VAL A 91 2.15 0.66 12.48
CA VAL A 91 1.79 0.96 11.08
C VAL A 91 2.42 -0.07 10.14
N LEU A 92 3.75 -0.14 10.08
CA LEU A 92 4.43 -0.98 9.08
C LEU A 92 4.26 -2.48 9.33
N LEU A 93 4.24 -2.86 10.61
CA LEU A 93 4.04 -4.24 11.05
C LEU A 93 2.62 -4.47 11.59
N ASN A 94 1.64 -3.66 11.17
CA ASN A 94 0.24 -3.91 11.51
C ASN A 94 -0.16 -5.34 11.09
N SER A 95 -0.78 -6.11 12.00
CA SER A 95 -1.01 -7.54 11.77
C SER A 95 -1.87 -7.89 10.56
N GLN A 96 -2.85 -7.07 10.22
CA GLN A 96 -3.70 -7.30 9.05
C GLN A 96 -2.93 -6.98 7.76
N LEU A 97 -2.19 -5.87 7.76
CA LEU A 97 -1.30 -5.48 6.66
C LEU A 97 -0.21 -6.56 6.42
N ALA A 98 0.51 -6.94 7.47
CA ALA A 98 1.60 -7.90 7.40
C ALA A 98 1.15 -9.25 6.85
N GLY A 99 -0.03 -9.74 7.28
CA GLY A 99 -0.58 -10.98 6.74
C GLY A 99 -0.96 -10.89 5.26
N ALA A 100 -1.50 -9.74 4.82
CA ALA A 100 -1.91 -9.53 3.43
C ALA A 100 -0.67 -9.42 2.51
N LEU A 101 0.32 -8.63 2.94
CA LEU A 101 1.61 -8.53 2.26
C LEU A 101 2.33 -9.88 2.22
N ARG A 102 2.30 -10.66 3.31
CA ARG A 102 2.89 -12.00 3.35
C ARG A 102 2.24 -12.94 2.34
N SER A 103 0.91 -12.87 2.19
CA SER A 103 0.18 -13.65 1.16
C SER A 103 0.60 -13.25 -0.25
N LEU A 104 0.80 -11.95 -0.53
CA LEU A 104 1.02 -11.44 -1.89
C LEU A 104 2.50 -11.36 -2.30
N LEU A 105 3.43 -11.13 -1.37
CA LEU A 105 4.86 -10.91 -1.62
C LEU A 105 5.75 -12.09 -1.19
N GLY A 106 5.20 -13.12 -0.55
CA GLY A 106 5.99 -14.27 -0.09
C GLY A 106 6.68 -14.04 1.25
N LYS A 107 7.55 -14.98 1.67
CA LYS A 107 8.30 -14.91 2.93
C LYS A 107 9.27 -13.73 2.94
N ASN A 108 9.63 -13.30 4.15
CA ASN A 108 10.66 -12.29 4.40
C ASN A 108 10.37 -10.98 3.66
N VAL A 109 9.14 -10.47 3.75
CA VAL A 109 8.72 -9.24 3.07
C VAL A 109 9.64 -8.08 3.48
N GLY A 110 10.26 -7.43 2.50
CA GLY A 110 11.14 -6.28 2.72
C GLY A 110 10.34 -5.04 3.11
N LEU A 111 10.77 -4.35 4.17
CA LEU A 111 10.17 -3.12 4.65
C LEU A 111 10.48 -1.94 3.71
N PRO A 112 9.67 -0.87 3.75
CA PRO A 112 9.94 0.33 2.97
C PRO A 112 11.27 0.98 3.31
N VAL A 113 11.88 1.59 2.29
CA VAL A 113 13.12 2.38 2.38
C VAL A 113 12.88 3.88 2.20
N LEU A 114 11.67 4.25 1.77
CA LEU A 114 11.22 5.62 1.56
C LEU A 114 9.75 5.74 2.02
N VAL A 115 9.41 6.89 2.59
CA VAL A 115 8.02 7.29 2.86
C VAL A 115 7.79 8.66 2.24
N SER A 116 6.78 8.79 1.39
CA SER A 116 6.37 10.04 0.76
C SER A 116 5.11 10.59 1.42
N LYS A 117 5.10 11.88 1.78
CA LYS A 117 3.92 12.55 2.34
C LYS A 117 3.14 13.28 1.25
N HIS A 118 1.85 12.98 1.17
CA HIS A 118 0.87 13.62 0.29
C HIS A 118 -0.10 14.47 1.12
N THR A 119 0.45 15.50 1.75
CA THR A 119 -0.33 16.48 2.53
C THR A 119 -1.00 17.48 1.59
N THR A 120 -2.29 17.75 1.80
CA THR A 120 -3.06 18.71 1.00
C THR A 120 -3.90 19.58 1.91
N GLU A 121 -3.86 20.89 1.69
CA GLU A 121 -4.83 21.82 2.26
C GLU A 121 -6.13 21.76 1.46
N CYS A 122 -7.24 21.55 2.15
CA CYS A 122 -8.58 21.43 1.59
C CYS A 122 -9.37 22.73 1.81
N PRO A 123 -10.24 23.14 0.86
CA PRO A 123 -10.62 22.42 -0.37
C PRO A 123 -9.56 22.51 -1.48
N SER A 124 -9.60 21.57 -2.41
CA SER A 124 -8.58 21.38 -3.45
C SER A 124 -9.16 20.57 -4.62
N PRO A 125 -8.87 20.94 -5.88
CA PRO A 125 -9.34 20.18 -7.03
C PRO A 125 -8.76 18.76 -7.06
N ALA A 126 -9.43 17.86 -7.78
CA ALA A 126 -8.90 16.54 -8.07
C ALA A 126 -7.58 16.63 -8.87
N GLN A 127 -6.69 15.67 -8.66
CA GLN A 127 -5.57 15.45 -9.57
C GLN A 127 -6.05 14.76 -10.85
N GLY A 128 -5.30 14.91 -11.94
CA GLY A 128 -5.52 14.09 -13.12
C GLY A 128 -5.27 12.61 -12.81
N TRP A 129 -6.02 11.73 -13.49
CA TRP A 129 -5.77 10.30 -13.47
C TRP A 129 -4.36 9.98 -13.98
N HIS A 130 -3.61 9.19 -13.23
CA HIS A 130 -2.27 8.80 -13.61
C HIS A 130 -1.93 7.39 -13.13
N HIS A 131 -1.02 6.77 -13.86
CA HIS A 131 -0.18 5.71 -13.35
C HIS A 131 1.10 6.38 -12.82
N ASP A 132 1.71 5.85 -11.77
CA ASP A 132 2.99 6.37 -11.29
C ASP A 132 4.06 6.33 -12.38
N ALA A 133 5.06 7.22 -12.30
CA ALA A 133 6.03 7.41 -13.38
C ALA A 133 6.84 6.13 -13.70
N ASP A 134 7.04 5.28 -12.71
CA ASP A 134 7.81 4.05 -12.71
C ASP A 134 6.94 2.78 -12.82
N HIS A 135 5.65 2.92 -13.17
CA HIS A 135 4.74 1.80 -13.38
C HIS A 135 5.31 0.76 -14.37
N ILE A 136 5.10 -0.51 -14.04
CA ILE A 136 5.43 -1.66 -14.90
C ILE A 136 4.19 -2.52 -15.06
N PHE A 137 3.72 -2.67 -16.30
CA PHE A 137 2.64 -3.61 -16.61
C PHE A 137 3.24 -4.99 -16.84
N GLY A 138 2.81 -5.97 -16.04
CA GLY A 138 3.26 -7.34 -16.12
C GLY A 138 2.54 -8.24 -15.11
N PRO A 139 2.67 -9.56 -15.24
CA PRO A 139 2.16 -10.51 -14.25
C PRO A 139 2.97 -10.50 -12.94
N GLU A 140 4.17 -9.92 -12.94
CA GLU A 140 5.06 -9.92 -11.79
C GLU A 140 4.58 -8.97 -10.69
N LEU A 141 4.45 -9.51 -9.47
CA LEU A 141 4.18 -8.73 -8.25
C LEU A 141 5.43 -8.75 -7.35
N ASN A 142 6.39 -7.89 -7.69
CA ASN A 142 7.66 -7.78 -6.97
C ASN A 142 7.62 -6.79 -5.81
N PHE A 143 6.67 -5.87 -5.81
CA PHE A 143 6.45 -4.92 -4.74
C PHE A 143 5.00 -4.45 -4.73
N LEU A 144 4.58 -3.90 -3.60
CA LEU A 144 3.23 -3.38 -3.38
C LEU A 144 3.32 -2.02 -2.71
N GLU A 145 2.49 -1.11 -3.20
CA GLU A 145 2.36 0.24 -2.67
C GLU A 145 1.27 0.28 -1.61
N VAL A 146 1.51 1.03 -0.54
CA VAL A 146 0.55 1.22 0.54
C VAL A 146 0.28 2.69 0.77
N PHE A 147 -0.99 3.07 0.73
CA PHE A 147 -1.49 4.38 1.15
C PHE A 147 -2.08 4.28 2.56
N TYR A 148 -1.55 5.10 3.46
CA TYR A 148 -2.00 5.19 4.85
C TYR A 148 -2.65 6.54 5.12
N TYR A 149 -3.88 6.50 5.64
CA TYR A 149 -4.66 7.66 6.06
C TYR A 149 -4.72 7.75 7.59
N PRO A 150 -3.89 8.61 8.23
CA PRO A 150 -3.87 8.75 9.69
C PRO A 150 -5.01 9.63 10.23
N GLN A 151 -5.92 10.12 9.38
CA GLN A 151 -7.14 10.79 9.80
C GLN A 151 -8.35 10.28 9.01
N ASP A 152 -9.55 10.50 9.56
CA ASP A 152 -10.81 10.27 8.85
C ASP A 152 -10.74 10.98 7.49
N THR A 153 -10.93 10.20 6.44
CA THR A 153 -10.87 10.71 5.08
C THR A 153 -12.19 10.38 4.40
N PRO A 154 -13.29 11.07 4.77
CA PRO A 154 -14.56 10.93 4.06
C PRO A 154 -14.44 11.52 2.65
N GLU A 155 -15.45 11.29 1.81
CA GLU A 155 -15.44 11.72 0.41
C GLU A 155 -15.14 13.22 0.25
N GLU A 156 -15.65 14.05 1.17
CA GLU A 156 -15.45 15.50 1.17
C GLU A 156 -13.99 15.93 1.41
N MET A 157 -13.16 15.06 1.99
CA MET A 157 -11.72 15.29 2.16
C MET A 157 -10.89 14.88 0.92
N GLY A 158 -11.53 14.38 -0.14
CA GLY A 158 -10.84 13.98 -1.38
C GLY A 158 -9.87 12.81 -1.17
N PRO A 159 -10.35 11.63 -0.76
CA PRO A 159 -9.54 10.41 -0.69
C PRO A 159 -8.92 10.05 -2.05
N THR A 160 -8.03 9.05 -2.07
CA THR A 160 -7.57 8.51 -3.35
C THR A 160 -8.73 7.78 -4.02
N GLU A 161 -8.90 7.98 -5.32
CA GLU A 161 -9.74 7.14 -6.17
C GLU A 161 -8.85 6.23 -7.02
N VAL A 162 -9.27 4.98 -7.19
CA VAL A 162 -8.59 3.96 -8.01
C VAL A 162 -9.50 3.43 -9.11
N VAL A 163 -8.93 2.97 -10.22
CA VAL A 163 -9.66 2.23 -11.24
C VAL A 163 -9.35 0.73 -11.12
N PRO A 164 -10.30 -0.09 -10.64
CA PRO A 164 -10.09 -1.54 -10.54
C PRO A 164 -9.68 -2.15 -11.88
N GLY A 165 -8.70 -3.06 -11.84
CA GLY A 165 -8.19 -3.78 -13.02
C GLY A 165 -7.26 -2.98 -13.93
N SER A 166 -7.07 -1.68 -13.70
CA SER A 166 -6.19 -0.84 -14.53
C SER A 166 -4.69 -1.16 -14.37
N HIS A 167 -4.32 -1.94 -13.36
CA HIS A 167 -2.93 -2.35 -13.11
C HIS A 167 -2.36 -3.34 -14.16
N VAL A 168 -3.19 -3.94 -15.01
CA VAL A 168 -2.73 -4.93 -16.01
C VAL A 168 -2.43 -4.34 -17.37
N THR A 169 -2.88 -3.11 -17.65
CA THR A 169 -2.65 -2.42 -18.92
C THR A 169 -2.78 -0.92 -18.76
N ARG A 170 -2.05 -0.18 -19.59
CA ARG A 170 -2.19 1.27 -19.70
C ARG A 170 -3.66 1.63 -19.92
N THR A 171 -4.19 2.40 -18.99
CA THR A 171 -5.58 2.83 -18.95
C THR A 171 -5.63 4.35 -18.94
N HIS A 172 -6.62 4.92 -19.60
CA HIS A 172 -6.87 6.36 -19.61
C HIS A 172 -8.29 6.63 -19.12
N ARG A 173 -8.45 7.71 -18.38
CA ARG A 173 -9.72 8.20 -17.84
C ARG A 173 -9.78 9.70 -17.98
N GLU A 174 -10.97 10.21 -18.29
CA GLU A 174 -11.22 11.65 -18.29
C GLU A 174 -11.39 12.15 -16.85
N MET A 175 -11.27 13.47 -16.64
CA MET A 175 -11.36 14.04 -15.28
C MET A 175 -12.74 13.80 -14.63
N GLU A 176 -13.80 13.70 -15.43
CA GLU A 176 -15.17 13.51 -14.96
C GLU A 176 -15.48 12.04 -14.61
N ASP A 177 -14.65 11.11 -15.08
CA ASP A 177 -14.80 9.69 -14.77
C ASP A 177 -14.57 9.46 -13.28
N LYS A 178 -15.43 8.61 -12.69
CA LYS A 178 -15.33 8.20 -11.29
C LYS A 178 -14.51 6.92 -11.15
N GLY A 179 -13.79 6.81 -10.05
CA GLY A 179 -13.18 5.56 -9.60
C GLY A 179 -13.91 4.95 -8.40
N VAL A 180 -13.27 3.95 -7.82
CA VAL A 180 -13.60 3.47 -6.48
C VAL A 180 -12.83 4.33 -5.48
N SER A 181 -13.55 4.95 -4.56
CA SER A 181 -12.98 5.79 -3.52
C SER A 181 -12.36 4.95 -2.40
N ALA A 182 -11.21 5.37 -1.90
CA ALA A 182 -10.59 4.86 -0.67
C ALA A 182 -11.06 5.66 0.56
N ALA A 183 -12.26 6.26 0.52
CA ALA A 183 -12.86 6.89 1.67
C ALA A 183 -12.95 5.92 2.86
N GLY A 184 -12.59 6.37 4.05
CA GLY A 184 -12.57 5.52 5.21
C GLY A 184 -12.22 6.23 6.51
N PRO A 185 -12.37 5.55 7.66
CA PRO A 185 -11.96 6.08 8.95
C PRO A 185 -10.44 6.22 9.04
N ALA A 186 -9.97 6.99 10.02
CA ALA A 186 -8.57 7.08 10.41
C ALA A 186 -8.00 5.66 10.65
N GLY A 187 -6.79 5.43 10.18
CA GLY A 187 -6.13 4.12 10.27
C GLY A 187 -6.37 3.21 9.08
N THR A 188 -7.01 3.72 8.02
CA THR A 188 -7.21 2.98 6.77
C THR A 188 -5.90 2.82 6.02
N LEU A 189 -5.62 1.60 5.59
CA LEU A 189 -4.50 1.22 4.74
C LEU A 189 -5.04 0.66 3.43
N SER A 190 -4.56 1.19 2.31
CA SER A 190 -4.92 0.70 0.97
C SER A 190 -3.69 0.13 0.28
N ILE A 191 -3.74 -1.15 -0.10
CA ILE A 191 -2.61 -1.88 -0.69
C ILE A 191 -2.86 -2.04 -2.18
N HIS A 192 -1.97 -1.51 -3.02
CA HIS A 192 -2.16 -1.40 -4.46
C HIS A 192 -1.00 -2.05 -5.22
N SER A 193 -1.29 -2.59 -6.40
CA SER A 193 -0.27 -2.71 -7.44
C SER A 193 0.13 -1.30 -7.87
N GLN A 194 1.44 -1.01 -7.92
CA GLN A 194 1.94 0.32 -8.30
C GLN A 194 1.39 0.80 -9.64
N SER A 195 1.17 -0.13 -10.57
CA SER A 195 0.65 0.18 -11.90
C SER A 195 -0.83 0.52 -11.92
N ILE A 196 -1.54 0.56 -10.79
CA ILE A 196 -2.95 0.93 -10.78
C ILE A 196 -3.13 2.41 -11.16
N LEU A 197 -4.10 2.69 -12.04
CA LEU A 197 -4.52 4.05 -12.35
C LEU A 197 -5.26 4.62 -11.16
N HIS A 198 -4.78 5.75 -10.65
CA HIS A 198 -5.35 6.39 -9.47
C HIS A 198 -5.26 7.92 -9.56
N ARG A 199 -5.91 8.60 -8.61
CA ARG A 199 -5.77 10.04 -8.41
C ARG A 199 -6.12 10.44 -6.98
N LYS A 200 -5.63 11.60 -6.53
CA LYS A 200 -6.26 12.32 -5.42
C LYS A 200 -7.62 12.87 -5.87
N GLY A 201 -8.68 12.54 -5.14
CA GLY A 201 -10.01 13.10 -5.35
C GLY A 201 -10.09 14.61 -5.10
N GLU A 202 -11.20 15.20 -5.54
CA GLU A 202 -11.59 16.56 -5.17
C GLU A 202 -11.98 16.59 -3.69
N SER A 203 -11.51 17.61 -2.96
CA SER A 203 -11.91 17.84 -1.58
C SER A 203 -12.72 19.13 -1.48
N THR A 204 -13.88 19.05 -0.84
CA THR A 204 -14.82 20.16 -0.60
C THR A 204 -14.87 20.59 0.86
N ALA A 205 -14.43 19.74 1.78
CA ALA A 205 -14.24 20.07 3.19
C ALA A 205 -13.04 21.01 3.40
N THR A 206 -12.91 21.54 4.61
CA THR A 206 -11.79 22.40 5.02
C THR A 206 -10.86 21.69 6.00
N GLY A 207 -9.57 22.03 5.96
CA GLY A 207 -8.55 21.49 6.85
C GLY A 207 -7.45 20.78 6.07
N THR A 208 -6.57 20.08 6.79
CA THR A 208 -5.42 19.40 6.20
C THR A 208 -5.71 17.90 6.04
N ARG A 209 -5.43 17.35 4.86
CA ARG A 209 -5.50 15.91 4.57
C ARG A 209 -4.10 15.34 4.44
N HIS A 210 -3.67 14.51 5.38
CA HIS A 210 -2.45 13.71 5.24
C HIS A 210 -2.72 12.35 4.58
N MET A 211 -1.79 11.91 3.74
CA MET A 211 -1.69 10.53 3.29
C MET A 211 -0.20 10.20 3.16
N LEU A 212 0.19 9.01 3.61
CA LEU A 212 1.56 8.50 3.47
C LEU A 212 1.59 7.38 2.44
N LYS A 213 2.59 7.41 1.56
CA LYS A 213 2.85 6.42 0.50
C LYS A 213 4.19 5.73 0.75
N TYR A 214 4.22 4.40 0.67
CA TYR A 214 5.43 3.60 0.84
C TYR A 214 5.28 2.18 0.25
N ASP A 215 6.41 1.57 -0.13
CA ASP A 215 6.42 0.28 -0.83
C ASP A 215 7.07 -0.86 -0.04
N TYR A 216 6.48 -2.05 -0.12
CA TYR A 216 7.05 -3.31 0.38
C TYR A 216 7.57 -4.17 -0.74
N TRP A 217 8.59 -4.97 -0.46
CA TRP A 217 9.34 -5.70 -1.48
C TRP A 217 9.26 -7.22 -1.29
N ARG A 218 9.07 -7.94 -2.40
CA ARG A 218 9.30 -9.38 -2.48
C ARG A 218 10.80 -9.66 -2.40
N THR A 219 11.19 -10.61 -1.56
CA THR A 219 12.61 -11.00 -1.39
C THR A 219 12.89 -12.46 -1.78
N VAL A 220 11.84 -13.21 -2.10
CA VAL A 220 11.91 -14.62 -2.50
C VAL A 220 11.04 -14.86 -3.74
N SER A 221 11.40 -15.86 -4.54
CA SER A 221 10.61 -16.28 -5.70
C SER A 221 9.15 -16.58 -5.31
N PRO A 222 8.18 -16.29 -6.18
CA PRO A 222 6.78 -16.52 -5.88
C PRO A 222 6.48 -18.01 -5.70
N GLN A 223 5.62 -18.27 -4.72
CA GLN A 223 5.08 -19.58 -4.39
C GLN A 223 3.66 -19.32 -3.88
N ARG A 224 2.75 -20.29 -4.04
CA ARG A 224 1.40 -20.25 -3.44
C ARG A 224 1.51 -20.21 -1.91
N ASP A 225 1.65 -19.00 -1.36
CA ASP A 225 2.11 -18.70 0.00
C ASP A 225 0.99 -18.12 0.90
N TRP A 226 -0.25 -18.50 0.60
CA TRP A 226 -1.47 -18.02 1.25
C TRP A 226 -2.32 -19.18 1.79
N ILE A 227 -3.49 -18.88 2.36
CA ILE A 227 -4.40 -19.91 2.88
C ILE A 227 -5.01 -20.69 1.71
N VAL A 228 -4.65 -21.96 1.60
CA VAL A 228 -5.13 -22.87 0.55
C VAL A 228 -6.59 -23.26 0.82
N GLU A 229 -7.46 -22.95 -0.12
CA GLU A 229 -8.85 -23.38 -0.15
C GLU A 229 -8.96 -24.73 -0.86
N PRO A 230 -9.33 -25.83 -0.17
CA PRO A 230 -9.36 -27.17 -0.78
C PRO A 230 -10.34 -27.30 -1.96
N ALA A 231 -11.37 -26.46 -1.99
CA ALA A 231 -12.38 -26.45 -3.04
C ALA A 231 -12.05 -25.51 -4.21
N PHE A 232 -10.95 -24.76 -4.14
CA PHE A 232 -10.59 -23.80 -5.18
C PHE A 232 -10.01 -24.52 -6.40
N ASP A 233 -10.74 -24.49 -7.50
CA ASP A 233 -10.39 -25.15 -8.76
C ASP A 233 -9.81 -24.14 -9.75
N PHE A 234 -8.50 -24.22 -9.98
CA PHE A 234 -7.76 -23.33 -10.89
C PHE A 234 -8.30 -23.37 -12.32
N GLN A 235 -8.93 -24.46 -12.77
CA GLN A 235 -9.44 -24.56 -14.15
C GLN A 235 -10.82 -23.93 -14.30
N LYS A 236 -11.55 -23.76 -13.19
CA LYS A 236 -12.92 -23.22 -13.17
C LYS A 236 -13.01 -21.83 -12.54
N ALA A 237 -11.92 -21.34 -11.96
CA ALA A 237 -11.84 -20.01 -11.40
C ALA A 237 -12.16 -18.95 -12.48
N HIS A 238 -12.91 -17.93 -12.09
CA HIS A 238 -13.25 -16.84 -13.00
C HIS A 238 -12.09 -15.85 -13.06
N TYR A 239 -11.24 -15.96 -14.09
CA TYR A 239 -10.13 -15.03 -14.34
C TYR A 239 -10.57 -13.75 -15.06
N GLY A 240 -11.84 -13.61 -15.42
CA GLY A 240 -12.38 -12.41 -16.06
C GLY A 240 -12.97 -12.69 -17.42
N HIS A 241 -13.41 -11.64 -18.11
CA HIS A 241 -13.98 -11.73 -19.44
C HIS A 241 -12.91 -11.82 -20.55
N HIS A 242 -13.36 -11.94 -21.79
CA HIS A 242 -12.49 -11.92 -22.97
C HIS A 242 -11.59 -10.68 -22.98
N GLY A 243 -10.30 -10.85 -23.29
CA GLY A 243 -9.32 -9.78 -23.32
C GLY A 243 -8.59 -9.50 -22.00
N ILE A 244 -9.20 -9.79 -20.84
CA ILE A 244 -8.58 -9.58 -19.52
C ILE A 244 -8.12 -10.89 -18.86
N ALA A 245 -8.87 -11.98 -19.10
CA ALA A 245 -8.68 -13.24 -18.38
C ALA A 245 -7.26 -13.80 -18.41
N ARG A 246 -6.56 -13.65 -19.55
CA ARG A 246 -5.18 -14.11 -19.69
C ARG A 246 -4.22 -13.39 -18.75
N TYR A 247 -4.44 -12.10 -18.49
CA TYR A 247 -3.55 -11.30 -17.65
C TYR A 247 -3.77 -11.63 -16.17
N ILE A 248 -5.03 -11.74 -15.76
CA ILE A 248 -5.37 -12.14 -14.39
C ILE A 248 -4.89 -13.56 -14.10
N ALA A 249 -5.11 -14.48 -15.03
CA ALA A 249 -4.60 -15.85 -14.92
C ALA A 249 -3.07 -15.87 -14.84
N HIS A 250 -2.37 -15.14 -15.72
CA HIS A 250 -0.91 -15.11 -15.71
C HIS A 250 -0.36 -14.56 -14.39
N MET A 251 -0.92 -13.47 -13.87
CA MET A 251 -0.54 -12.92 -12.57
C MET A 251 -0.79 -13.92 -11.43
N PHE A 252 -1.97 -14.56 -11.39
CA PHE A 252 -2.30 -15.56 -10.37
C PHE A 252 -1.38 -16.79 -10.42
N TYR A 253 -1.09 -17.31 -11.62
CA TYR A 253 -0.17 -18.43 -11.82
C TYR A 253 1.28 -18.02 -11.52
N TRP A 254 1.68 -16.80 -11.86
CA TRP A 254 2.99 -16.26 -11.49
C TRP A 254 3.16 -16.23 -9.97
N LEU A 255 2.17 -15.73 -9.24
CA LEU A 255 2.13 -15.75 -7.76
C LEU A 255 2.21 -17.18 -7.19
N CYS A 256 1.74 -18.19 -7.92
CA CYS A 256 1.86 -19.59 -7.54
C CYS A 256 3.26 -20.19 -7.83
N GLY A 257 4.19 -19.44 -8.42
CA GLY A 257 5.49 -19.95 -8.88
C GLY A 257 5.42 -20.66 -10.23
N LYS A 258 4.39 -20.40 -11.03
CA LYS A 258 4.08 -21.05 -12.31
C LYS A 258 4.09 -20.08 -13.49
N GLY A 259 4.83 -18.98 -13.40
CA GLY A 259 4.81 -17.92 -14.41
C GLY A 259 5.34 -18.31 -15.79
N GLU A 260 6.07 -19.42 -15.87
CA GLU A 260 6.68 -19.98 -17.10
C GLU A 260 5.92 -21.21 -17.65
N GLU A 261 4.85 -21.66 -16.97
CA GLU A 261 3.97 -22.75 -17.40
C GLU A 261 2.82 -22.21 -18.26
#